data_AF-A0A932VS21-F1
#
_entry.id   AF-A0A932VS21-F1
#
_cell.length_a   1.000
_cell.length_b   1.000
_cell.length_c   1.000
_cell.angle_alpha   90.00
_cell.angle_beta   90.00
_cell.angle_gamma   90.00
#
_symmetry.space_group_name_H-M   'P 1'
#
loop_
_entity.id
_entity.type
_entity.pdbx_description
1 polymer ?
#
loop_
_entity_poly.entity_id
_entity_poly.type
_entity_poly.pdbx_seq_one_letter_code
_entity_poly.pdbx_strand_id
1 'polypeptide(L)'
;MKNETDATSKKLLFWASGCSICAGIIHGANAPEHLSEWWGYGTFFLLAAMAQMVFAIVLLLQPWKYDAKGADRPDPERYAKPVYLTGIWLSAFLILLYVITRTIGIPLFGPGAGEIESVTVLGVASKVFEGALIIVLAMLIRRLPG
;
A
#
# COMPACT_ATOMS: atom_id res chain seq x y z
N MET A 1 1.34 23.16 20.38
CA MET A 1 2.38 22.16 20.05
C MET A 1 1.90 20.70 20.13
N LYS A 2 1.80 20.03 21.30
CA LYS A 2 1.47 18.58 21.35
C LYS A 2 0.13 18.22 20.66
N ASN A 3 -0.90 19.04 20.84
CA ASN A 3 -2.23 18.83 20.24
C ASN A 3 -2.26 19.03 18.71
N GLU A 4 -1.42 19.92 18.18
CA GLU A 4 -1.35 20.19 16.73
C GLU A 4 -0.59 19.08 16.01
N THR A 5 0.46 18.54 16.64
CA THR A 5 1.20 17.38 16.13
C THR A 5 0.30 16.15 16.04
N ASP A 6 -0.51 15.89 17.06
CA ASP A 6 -1.47 14.77 17.07
C ASP A 6 -2.57 14.93 15.99
N ALA A 7 -3.17 16.12 15.88
CA ALA A 7 -4.17 16.40 14.84
C ALA A 7 -3.61 16.23 13.42
N THR A 8 -2.35 16.64 13.21
CA THR A 8 -1.67 16.48 11.91
C THR A 8 -1.37 15.01 11.60
N SER A 9 -0.87 14.25 12.58
CA SER A 9 -0.62 12.81 12.39
C SER A 9 -1.90 12.04 12.08
N LYS A 10 -3.02 12.37 12.74
CA LYS A 10 -4.35 11.80 12.41
C LYS A 10 -4.77 12.10 10.97
N LYS A 11 -4.61 13.35 10.51
CA LYS A 11 -4.88 13.71 9.11
C LYS A 11 -4.02 12.90 8.14
N LEU A 12 -2.73 12.74 8.43
CA LEU A 12 -1.81 11.93 7.61
C LEU A 12 -2.22 10.45 7.59
N LEU A 13 -2.67 9.89 8.71
CA LEU A 13 -3.20 8.52 8.75
C LEU A 13 -4.42 8.36 7.84
N PHE A 14 -5.37 9.32 7.87
CA PHE A 14 -6.52 9.29 6.96
C PHE A 14 -6.11 9.39 5.50
N TRP A 15 -5.14 10.25 5.16
CA TRP A 15 -4.61 10.35 3.81
C TRP A 15 -3.94 9.05 3.36
N ALA A 16 -3.11 8.44 4.21
CA ALA A 16 -2.48 7.15 3.92
C ALA A 16 -3.53 6.05 3.72
N SER A 17 -4.50 5.91 4.62
CA SER A 17 -5.60 4.95 4.47
C SER A 17 -6.40 5.18 3.19
N GLY A 18 -6.71 6.44 2.85
CA GLY A 18 -7.42 6.78 1.61
C GLY A 18 -6.63 6.37 0.36
N CYS A 19 -5.34 6.67 0.30
CA CYS A 19 -4.48 6.27 -0.81
C CYS A 19 -4.42 4.73 -0.94
N SER A 20 -4.26 4.03 0.19
CA SER A 20 -4.24 2.57 0.26
C SER A 20 -5.55 1.97 -0.25
N ILE A 21 -6.71 2.51 0.15
CA ILE A 21 -8.03 2.06 -0.34
C ILE A 21 -8.15 2.28 -1.84
N CYS A 22 -7.82 3.47 -2.34
CA CYS A 22 -7.92 3.78 -3.77
C CYS A 22 -7.04 2.85 -4.61
N ALA A 23 -5.79 2.61 -4.19
CA ALA A 23 -4.92 1.63 -4.85
C ALA A 23 -5.51 0.22 -4.80
N GLY A 24 -6.04 -0.20 -3.65
CA GLY A 24 -6.68 -1.52 -3.48
C GLY A 24 -7.89 -1.72 -4.39
N ILE A 25 -8.75 -0.70 -4.53
CA ILE A 25 -9.91 -0.73 -5.44
C ILE A 25 -9.44 -0.90 -6.89
N ILE A 26 -8.43 -0.14 -7.32
CA ILE A 26 -7.94 -0.21 -8.70
C ILE A 26 -7.32 -1.58 -8.99
N HIS A 27 -6.52 -2.13 -8.07
CA HIS A 27 -6.00 -3.50 -8.23
C HIS A 27 -7.13 -4.53 -8.32
N GLY A 28 -8.15 -4.40 -7.48
CA GLY A 28 -9.33 -5.27 -7.53
C GLY A 28 -10.11 -5.14 -8.84
N ALA A 29 -10.21 -3.93 -9.39
CA ALA A 29 -10.86 -3.67 -10.68
C ALA A 29 -10.09 -4.27 -11.87
N ASN A 30 -8.77 -4.35 -11.79
CA ASN A 30 -7.93 -4.99 -12.82
C ASN A 30 -7.96 -6.53 -12.75
N ALA A 31 -8.32 -7.10 -11.58
CA ALA A 31 -8.23 -8.53 -11.37
C ALA A 31 -9.05 -9.41 -12.35
N PRO A 32 -10.30 -9.07 -12.74
CA PRO A 32 -11.08 -9.91 -13.66
C PRO A 32 -10.45 -10.07 -15.04
N GLU A 33 -9.91 -8.99 -15.60
CA GLU A 33 -9.20 -9.01 -16.88
C GLU A 33 -7.99 -9.95 -16.79
N HIS A 34 -7.17 -9.80 -15.76
CA HIS A 34 -5.97 -10.62 -15.56
C HIS A 34 -6.30 -12.07 -15.19
N LEU A 35 -7.40 -12.35 -14.50
CA LEU A 35 -7.89 -13.71 -14.25
C LEU A 35 -8.31 -14.40 -15.57
N SER A 36 -8.84 -13.64 -16.53
CA SER A 36 -9.22 -14.16 -17.84
C SER A 36 -8.02 -14.53 -18.71
N GLU A 37 -6.89 -13.83 -18.51
CA GLU A 37 -5.62 -14.14 -19.16
C GLU A 37 -4.91 -15.33 -18.50
N TRP A 38 -4.70 -15.25 -17.19
CA TRP A 38 -4.05 -16.31 -16.42
C TRP A 38 -4.34 -16.19 -14.93
N TRP A 39 -4.72 -17.31 -14.30
CA TRP A 39 -5.12 -17.35 -12.90
C TRP A 39 -4.10 -16.72 -11.94
N GLY A 40 -2.79 -16.85 -12.22
CA GLY A 40 -1.75 -16.30 -11.36
C GLY A 40 -1.61 -14.78 -11.45
N TYR A 41 -1.85 -14.17 -12.61
CA TYR A 41 -1.89 -12.71 -12.74
C TYR A 41 -3.08 -12.15 -11.95
N GLY A 42 -4.27 -12.73 -12.17
CA GLY A 42 -5.45 -12.35 -11.43
C GLY A 42 -5.32 -12.55 -9.90
N THR A 43 -4.71 -13.66 -9.47
CA THR A 43 -4.43 -13.90 -8.05
C THR A 43 -3.49 -12.84 -7.47
N PHE A 44 -2.45 -12.44 -8.20
CA PHE A 44 -1.57 -11.35 -7.77
C PHE A 44 -2.35 -10.04 -7.55
N PHE A 45 -3.22 -9.65 -8.49
CA PHE A 45 -4.04 -8.45 -8.35
C PHE A 45 -5.01 -8.53 -7.17
N LEU A 46 -5.65 -9.69 -6.95
CA LEU A 46 -6.52 -9.90 -5.79
C LEU A 46 -5.76 -9.81 -4.46
N LEU A 47 -4.56 -10.42 -4.38
CA LEU A 47 -3.73 -10.34 -3.19
C LEU A 47 -3.23 -8.91 -2.93
N ALA A 48 -2.84 -8.18 -3.98
CA ALA A 48 -2.47 -6.77 -3.87
C ALA A 48 -3.65 -5.92 -3.37
N ALA A 49 -4.84 -6.11 -3.95
CA ALA A 49 -6.06 -5.45 -3.53
C ALA A 49 -6.38 -5.72 -2.05
N MET A 50 -6.37 -6.99 -1.65
CA MET A 50 -6.64 -7.41 -0.28
C MET A 50 -5.61 -6.84 0.70
N ALA A 51 -4.32 -6.91 0.36
CA ALA A 51 -3.25 -6.37 1.19
C ALA A 51 -3.40 -4.85 1.40
N GLN A 52 -3.71 -4.10 0.34
CA GLN A 52 -3.96 -2.66 0.41
C GLN A 52 -5.19 -2.32 1.27
N MET A 53 -6.27 -3.11 1.18
CA MET A 53 -7.46 -2.93 2.03
C MET A 53 -7.18 -3.25 3.50
N VAL A 54 -6.52 -4.37 3.79
CA VAL A 54 -6.12 -4.75 5.14
C VAL A 54 -5.19 -3.71 5.73
N PHE A 55 -4.23 -3.22 4.95
CA PHE A 55 -3.30 -2.19 5.40
C PHE A 55 -4.03 -0.88 5.74
N ALA A 56 -5.00 -0.45 4.93
CA ALA A 56 -5.81 0.72 5.24
C ALA A 56 -6.58 0.55 6.56
N ILE A 57 -7.16 -0.63 6.80
CA ILE A 57 -7.86 -0.95 8.05
C ILE A 57 -6.89 -0.91 9.24
N VAL A 58 -5.71 -1.52 9.11
CA VAL A 58 -4.66 -1.47 10.13
C VAL A 58 -4.27 -0.03 10.45
N LEU A 59 -4.14 0.83 9.44
CA LEU A 59 -3.84 2.25 9.63
C LEU A 59 -4.94 3.02 10.37
N LEU A 60 -6.22 2.70 10.12
CA LEU A 60 -7.36 3.34 10.78
C LEU A 60 -7.54 2.87 12.23
N LEU A 61 -7.44 1.55 12.45
CA LEU A 61 -7.62 0.94 13.78
C LEU A 61 -6.43 1.17 14.70
N GLN A 62 -5.25 1.42 14.15
CA GLN A 62 -4.01 1.68 14.89
C GLN A 62 -3.74 0.64 16.00
N PRO A 63 -3.81 -0.67 15.70
CA PRO A 63 -3.74 -1.72 16.71
C PRO A 63 -2.43 -1.70 17.52
N TRP A 64 -1.36 -1.11 16.97
CA TRP A 64 -0.09 -0.90 17.65
C TRP A 64 -0.16 0.06 18.85
N LYS A 65 -1.26 0.81 19.02
CA LYS A 65 -1.49 1.65 20.21
C LYS A 65 -1.92 0.84 21.43
N TYR A 66 -2.41 -0.38 21.24
CA TYR A 66 -3.02 -1.17 22.30
C TYR A 66 -2.20 -2.43 22.60
N ASP A 67 -2.09 -2.79 23.88
CA ASP A 67 -1.48 -4.05 24.33
C ASP A 67 -2.43 -5.24 24.11
N ALA A 68 -1.99 -6.45 24.49
CA ALA A 68 -2.80 -7.68 24.31
C ALA A 68 -4.10 -7.70 25.13
N LYS A 69 -4.25 -6.80 26.12
CA LYS A 69 -5.45 -6.64 26.94
C LYS A 69 -6.32 -5.46 26.48
N GLY A 70 -5.90 -4.75 25.44
CA GLY A 70 -6.58 -3.55 24.93
C GLY A 70 -6.24 -2.27 25.69
N ALA A 71 -5.26 -2.27 26.60
CA ALA A 71 -4.81 -1.07 27.29
C ALA A 71 -3.83 -0.27 26.44
N ASP A 72 -3.72 1.03 26.67
CA ASP A 72 -2.77 1.90 25.94
C ASP A 72 -1.32 1.45 26.18
N ARG A 73 -0.54 1.34 25.10
CA ARG A 73 0.90 1.07 25.20
C ARG A 73 1.65 2.33 25.64
N PRO A 74 2.71 2.18 26.44
CA PRO A 74 3.56 3.31 26.83
C PRO A 74 4.42 3.84 25.66
N ASP A 75 4.79 2.99 24.70
CA ASP A 75 5.70 3.29 23.58
C ASP A 75 5.11 2.91 22.20
N PRO A 76 3.91 3.41 21.83
CA PRO A 76 3.20 2.98 20.62
C PRO A 76 3.98 3.24 19.33
N GLU A 77 4.87 4.23 19.34
CA GLU A 77 5.70 4.64 18.20
C GLU A 77 6.69 3.56 17.76
N ARG A 78 7.22 2.80 18.73
CA ARG A 78 8.13 1.67 18.49
C ARG A 78 7.47 0.60 17.63
N TYR A 79 6.17 0.40 17.82
CA TYR A 79 5.36 -0.58 17.10
C TYR A 79 4.75 -0.01 15.82
N ALA A 80 4.59 1.31 15.72
CA ALA A 80 4.11 1.99 14.52
C ALA A 80 5.14 1.97 13.37
N LYS A 81 6.43 2.17 13.68
CA LYS A 81 7.49 2.31 12.67
C LYS A 81 7.59 1.08 11.73
N PRO A 82 7.62 -0.18 12.21
CA PRO A 82 7.59 -1.34 11.34
C PRO A 82 6.36 -1.39 10.43
N VAL A 83 5.18 -1.02 10.93
CA VAL A 83 3.93 -1.01 10.14
C VAL A 83 4.06 -0.03 8.96
N TYR A 84 4.55 1.19 9.21
CA TYR A 84 4.74 2.17 8.14
C TYR A 84 5.80 1.73 7.12
N LEU A 85 6.91 1.14 7.58
CA LEU A 85 7.93 0.60 6.69
C LEU A 85 7.41 -0.54 5.82
N THR A 86 6.60 -1.44 6.37
CA THR A 86 5.96 -2.52 5.60
C THR A 86 5.10 -1.95 4.48
N GLY A 87 4.28 -0.93 4.77
CA GLY A 87 3.47 -0.24 3.75
C GLY A 87 4.31 0.39 2.64
N ILE A 88 5.44 1.02 3.01
CA ILE A 88 6.38 1.60 2.06
C ILE A 88 6.98 0.52 1.15
N TRP A 89 7.53 -0.55 1.73
CA TRP A 89 8.20 -1.60 0.97
C TRP A 89 7.25 -2.35 0.03
N LEU A 90 6.05 -2.71 0.51
CA LEU A 90 5.07 -3.40 -0.31
C LEU A 90 4.56 -2.50 -1.45
N SER A 91 4.31 -1.22 -1.18
CA SER A 91 3.90 -0.28 -2.23
C SER A 91 5.02 -0.03 -3.25
N ALA A 92 6.26 0.12 -2.79
CA ALA A 92 7.42 0.29 -3.65
C ALA A 92 7.63 -0.95 -4.55
N PHE A 93 7.40 -2.15 -4.02
CA PHE A 93 7.42 -3.38 -4.80
C PHE A 93 6.37 -3.38 -5.91
N LEU A 94 5.13 -2.97 -5.62
CA LEU A 94 4.07 -2.86 -6.64
C LEU A 94 4.39 -1.82 -7.72
N ILE A 95 5.01 -0.71 -7.35
CA ILE A 95 5.48 0.30 -8.32
C ILE A 95 6.61 -0.26 -9.18
N LEU A 96 7.60 -0.89 -8.55
CA LEU A 96 8.75 -1.47 -9.24
C LEU A 96 8.30 -2.55 -10.24
N LEU A 97 7.42 -3.46 -9.82
CA LEU A 97 6.91 -4.50 -10.70
C LEU A 97 6.17 -3.91 -11.90
N TYR A 98 5.35 -2.87 -11.67
CA TYR A 98 4.70 -2.15 -12.78
C TYR A 98 5.71 -1.55 -13.76
N VAL A 99 6.77 -0.91 -13.26
CA VAL A 99 7.82 -0.38 -14.13
C VAL A 99 8.46 -1.51 -14.94
N ILE A 100 8.81 -2.63 -14.30
CA ILE A 100 9.41 -3.80 -14.96
C ILE A 100 8.50 -4.32 -16.08
N THR A 101 7.21 -4.51 -15.83
CA THR A 101 6.29 -5.03 -16.86
C THR A 101 6.11 -4.08 -18.03
N ARG A 102 6.34 -2.77 -17.84
CA ARG A 102 6.24 -1.73 -18.88
C ARG A 102 7.54 -1.46 -19.64
N THR A 103 8.68 -1.92 -19.13
CA THR A 103 10.00 -1.64 -19.74
C THR A 103 10.76 -2.88 -20.18
N ILE A 104 10.66 -3.96 -19.41
CA ILE A 104 11.40 -5.22 -19.64
C ILE A 104 10.43 -6.33 -20.08
N GLY A 105 9.19 -6.28 -19.58
CA GLY A 105 8.14 -7.24 -19.86
C GLY A 105 7.73 -8.07 -18.65
N ILE A 106 6.70 -8.91 -18.79
CA ILE A 106 6.16 -9.71 -17.68
C ILE A 106 7.19 -10.75 -17.22
N PRO A 107 7.55 -10.78 -15.93
CA PRO A 107 8.59 -11.68 -15.45
C PRO A 107 8.12 -13.15 -15.35
N LEU A 108 9.02 -14.06 -15.73
CA LEU A 108 9.10 -15.49 -15.38
C LEU A 108 7.96 -16.44 -15.80
N PHE A 109 6.69 -16.09 -15.62
CA PHE A 109 5.57 -17.03 -15.71
C PHE A 109 4.34 -16.43 -16.40
N GLY A 110 3.49 -17.33 -16.90
CA GLY A 110 2.23 -17.00 -17.55
C GLY A 110 2.35 -16.81 -19.07
N PRO A 111 1.21 -16.72 -19.79
CA PRO A 111 1.18 -16.67 -21.25
C PRO A 111 1.88 -15.44 -21.84
N GLY A 112 1.84 -14.32 -21.12
CA GLY A 112 2.48 -13.06 -21.54
C GLY A 112 3.93 -12.89 -21.08
N ALA A 113 4.60 -13.94 -20.57
CA ALA A 113 5.97 -13.82 -20.06
C ALA A 113 6.93 -13.25 -21.13
N GLY A 114 7.66 -12.19 -20.77
CA GLY A 114 8.55 -11.44 -21.66
C GLY A 114 7.86 -10.39 -22.53
N GLU A 115 6.52 -10.35 -22.55
CA GLU A 115 5.78 -9.33 -23.29
C GLU A 115 5.73 -8.01 -22.50
N ILE A 116 5.91 -6.90 -23.21
CA ILE A 116 5.82 -5.55 -22.62
C ILE A 116 4.35 -5.15 -22.53
N GLU A 117 3.90 -4.92 -21.30
CA GLU A 117 2.53 -4.46 -21.05
C GLU A 117 2.36 -3.00 -21.48
N SER A 118 1.17 -2.68 -21.98
CA SER A 118 0.79 -1.30 -22.29
C SER A 118 0.60 -0.45 -21.02
N VAL A 119 0.75 0.86 -21.19
CA VAL A 119 0.46 1.85 -20.14
C VAL A 119 -1.04 2.15 -20.17
N THR A 120 -1.74 1.79 -19.11
CA THR A 120 -3.17 2.08 -18.94
C THR A 120 -3.40 3.20 -17.93
N VAL A 121 -4.51 3.92 -18.07
CA VAL A 121 -4.89 5.00 -17.14
C VAL A 121 -5.06 4.47 -15.71
N LEU A 122 -5.74 3.34 -15.54
CA LEU A 122 -5.90 2.70 -14.24
C LEU A 122 -4.55 2.25 -13.66
N GLY A 123 -3.68 1.70 -14.51
CA GLY A 123 -2.31 1.35 -14.14
C GLY A 123 -1.57 2.55 -13.53
N VAL A 124 -1.49 3.67 -14.25
CA VAL A 124 -0.82 4.89 -13.78
C VAL A 124 -1.49 5.44 -12.51
N ALA A 125 -2.82 5.50 -12.47
CA ALA A 125 -3.56 5.99 -11.32
C ALA A 125 -3.24 5.20 -10.04
N SER A 126 -3.16 3.87 -10.12
CA SER A 126 -2.76 3.05 -8.96
C SER A 126 -1.37 3.40 -8.44
N LYS A 127 -0.40 3.66 -9.34
CA LYS A 127 0.98 4.04 -8.97
C LYS A 127 1.04 5.42 -8.33
N VAL A 128 0.19 6.36 -8.76
CA VAL A 128 0.08 7.68 -8.12
C VAL A 128 -0.38 7.54 -6.67
N PHE A 129 -1.41 6.72 -6.41
CA PHE A 129 -1.88 6.48 -5.04
C PHE A 129 -0.84 5.74 -4.18
N GLU A 130 -0.17 4.72 -4.72
CA GLU A 130 0.92 4.03 -4.03
C GLU A 130 2.10 4.95 -3.72
N GLY A 131 2.48 5.82 -4.67
CA GLY A 131 3.53 6.82 -4.47
C GLY A 131 3.16 7.85 -3.40
N ALA A 132 1.93 8.36 -3.43
CA ALA A 132 1.40 9.25 -2.41
C ALA A 132 1.37 8.57 -1.03
N LEU A 133 0.94 7.30 -0.97
CA LEU A 133 0.97 6.50 0.25
C LEU A 133 2.39 6.41 0.84
N ILE A 134 3.40 6.09 0.01
CA ILE A 134 4.81 6.03 0.44
C ILE A 134 5.26 7.36 1.04
N ILE A 135 4.95 8.48 0.38
CA ILE A 135 5.33 9.82 0.84
C ILE A 135 4.68 10.12 2.20
N VAL A 136 3.39 9.85 2.35
CA VAL A 136 2.65 10.12 3.61
C VAL A 136 3.16 9.22 4.74
N LEU A 137 3.45 7.95 4.48
CA LEU A 137 4.04 7.04 5.47
C LEU A 137 5.45 7.51 5.89
N ALA A 138 6.27 7.98 4.95
CA ALA A 138 7.57 8.55 5.27
C ALA A 138 7.43 9.81 6.13
N MET A 139 6.45 10.68 5.86
CA MET A 139 6.13 11.83 6.70
C MET A 139 5.70 11.41 8.12
N LEU A 140 4.91 10.34 8.26
CA LEU A 140 4.52 9.78 9.56
C LEU A 140 5.74 9.26 10.33
N ILE A 141 6.65 8.54 9.68
CA ILE A 141 7.90 8.06 10.32
C ILE A 141 8.73 9.23 10.85
N ARG A 142 8.87 10.32 10.09
CA ARG A 142 9.62 11.52 10.52
C ARG A 142 9.00 12.25 11.72
N ARG A 143 7.74 11.93 12.05
CA ARG A 143 7.00 12.50 13.18
C ARG A 143 7.01 11.59 14.41
N LEU A 144 7.54 10.37 14.29
CA LEU A 144 7.77 9.52 15.46
C LEU A 144 8.90 10.14 16.31
N PRO A 145 8.79 10.16 17.64
CA PRO A 145 9.91 10.49 18.53
C PRO A 145 11.12 9.60 18.24
N GLY A 146 12.30 10.21 18.26
CA GLY A 146 13.58 9.53 18.09
C GLY A 146 14.07 8.87 19.36
#